data_AF-A0A218X1Y9-F1
#
_entry.id   AF-A0A218X1Y9-F1
#
_cell.length_a   1.000
_cell.length_b   1.000
_cell.length_c   1.000
_cell.angle_alpha   90.00
_cell.angle_beta   90.00
_cell.angle_gamma   90.00
#
_symmetry.space_group_name_H-M   'P 1'
#
loop_
_entity.id
_entity.type
_entity.pdbx_description
1 polymer ?
#
loop_
_entity_poly.entity_id
_entity_poly.type
_entity_poly.pdbx_seq_one_letter_code
_entity_poly.pdbx_strand_id
1 'polypeptide(L)'
;MVYMAKLFAMRVVKWTPLTTPYNKPLLLRSIERTQKLGFDISVVTMELPLKEVGLPEHCQSFQSMTSLDMMQKYLMAVRMLDKQFEKLIKEFCPNCVISDVFLPWTNDVAVKFGIPRLVFHVTSHFSMGALECTRLYKPHVNVSSDSEPFVN
;
A
#
# COMPACT_ATOMS: atom_id res chain seq x y z
N MET A 1 -6.27 -5.95 -0.64
CA MET A 1 -7.19 -4.82 -0.37
C MET A 1 -8.52 -4.90 -1.13
N VAL A 2 -8.60 -5.33 -2.40
CA VAL A 2 -9.89 -5.37 -3.15
C VAL A 2 -10.99 -6.17 -2.47
N TYR A 3 -10.68 -7.32 -1.88
CA TYR A 3 -11.66 -8.08 -1.11
C TYR A 3 -12.19 -7.31 0.11
N MET A 4 -11.34 -6.54 0.80
CA MET A 4 -11.79 -5.67 1.88
C MET A 4 -12.72 -4.58 1.36
N ALA A 5 -12.38 -3.94 0.24
CA ALA A 5 -13.25 -2.94 -0.40
C ALA A 5 -14.66 -3.48 -0.65
N LYS A 6 -14.76 -4.71 -1.18
CA LYS A 6 -16.05 -5.39 -1.40
C LYS A 6 -16.78 -5.65 -0.08
N LEU A 7 -16.08 -6.16 0.93
CA LEU A 7 -16.65 -6.45 2.25
C LEU A 7 -17.14 -5.20 3.00
N PHE A 8 -16.47 -4.06 2.82
CA PHE A 8 -16.92 -2.78 3.38
C PHE A 8 -18.16 -2.27 2.65
N ALA A 9 -18.15 -2.28 1.31
CA ALA A 9 -19.29 -1.85 0.51
C ALA A 9 -20.56 -2.67 0.81
N MET A 10 -20.42 -3.99 1.00
CA MET A 10 -21.52 -4.88 1.41
C MET A 10 -22.10 -4.57 2.79
N ARG A 11 -21.37 -3.84 3.63
CA ARG A 11 -21.82 -3.38 4.96
C ARG A 11 -22.22 -1.90 4.96
N VAL A 12 -22.51 -1.34 3.78
CA VAL A 12 -22.92 0.07 3.61
C VAL A 12 -21.83 1.05 4.07
N VAL A 13 -20.57 0.61 4.11
CA VAL A 13 -19.42 1.48 4.36
C VAL A 13 -18.89 1.96 3.01
N LYS A 14 -18.95 3.27 2.78
CA LYS A 14 -18.37 3.87 1.57
C LYS A 14 -16.87 3.63 1.56
N TRP A 15 -16.39 3.03 0.48
CA TRP A 15 -14.98 2.73 0.29
C TRP A 15 -14.49 3.28 -1.04
N THR A 16 -13.37 4.00 -1.00
CA THR A 16 -12.75 4.63 -2.18
C THR A 16 -11.31 4.14 -2.31
N PRO A 17 -11.02 3.08 -3.10
CA PRO A 17 -9.64 2.67 -3.33
C PRO A 17 -8.89 3.75 -4.11
N LEU A 18 -7.67 4.05 -3.67
CA LEU A 18 -6.72 4.86 -4.41
C LEU A 18 -5.76 3.96 -5.17
N THR A 19 -5.49 4.27 -6.43
CA THR A 19 -4.60 3.50 -7.30
C THR A 19 -3.88 4.42 -8.30
N THR A 20 -3.04 3.88 -9.17
CA THR A 20 -2.48 4.62 -10.31
C THR A 20 -3.36 4.43 -11.56
N PRO A 21 -3.30 5.34 -12.56
CA PRO A 21 -4.02 5.16 -13.82
C PRO A 21 -3.69 3.83 -14.50
N TYR A 22 -2.43 3.41 -14.45
CA TYR A 22 -1.97 2.13 -14.97
C TYR A 22 -2.71 0.93 -14.35
N ASN A 23 -2.91 0.94 -13.02
CA ASN A 23 -3.57 -0.15 -12.30
C ASN A 23 -5.10 -0.04 -12.27
N LYS A 24 -5.67 1.13 -12.63
CA LYS A 24 -7.12 1.38 -12.59
C LYS A 24 -7.95 0.36 -13.38
N PRO A 25 -7.62 -0.01 -14.64
CA PRO A 25 -8.44 -0.94 -15.41
C PRO A 25 -8.54 -2.33 -14.75
N LEU A 26 -7.43 -2.81 -14.19
CA LEU A 26 -7.38 -4.09 -13.49
C LEU A 26 -8.26 -4.07 -12.23
N LEU A 27 -8.21 -2.97 -11.47
CA LEU A 27 -9.02 -2.80 -10.28
C LEU A 27 -10.51 -2.73 -10.62
N LEU A 28 -10.90 -1.95 -11.63
CA LEU A 28 -12.28 -1.84 -12.10
C LEU A 28 -12.85 -3.20 -12.50
N ARG A 29 -12.09 -3.99 -13.28
CA ARG A 29 -12.48 -5.37 -13.64
C ARG A 29 -12.70 -6.23 -12.39
N SER A 30 -11.86 -6.08 -11.37
CA SER A 30 -11.99 -6.87 -10.14
C SER A 30 -13.25 -6.54 -9.33
N ILE A 31 -13.76 -5.30 -9.40
CA ILE A 31 -14.95 -4.85 -8.64
C ILE A 31 -16.24 -4.82 -9.47
N GLU A 32 -16.16 -5.02 -10.79
CA GLU A 32 -17.30 -4.91 -11.72
C GLU A 32 -18.53 -5.70 -11.27
N ARG A 33 -18.34 -6.96 -10.85
CA ARG A 33 -19.46 -7.79 -10.36
C ARG A 33 -20.11 -7.19 -9.11
N THR A 34 -19.32 -6.61 -8.20
CA THR A 34 -19.82 -6.00 -6.97
C THR A 34 -20.59 -4.71 -7.29
N GLN A 35 -20.11 -3.90 -8.24
CA GLN A 35 -20.84 -2.73 -8.74
C GLN A 35 -22.16 -3.10 -9.42
N LYS A 36 -22.19 -4.18 -10.23
CA LYS A 36 -23.42 -4.70 -10.86
C LYS A 36 -24.48 -5.17 -9.85
N LEU A 37 -24.07 -5.50 -8.62
CA LEU A 37 -24.98 -5.83 -7.52
C LEU A 37 -25.50 -4.59 -6.78
N GLY A 38 -25.18 -3.38 -7.25
CA GLY A 38 -25.65 -2.11 -6.69
C GLY A 38 -24.77 -1.52 -5.58
N PHE A 39 -23.61 -2.13 -5.28
CA PHE A 39 -22.70 -1.60 -4.27
C PHE A 39 -21.82 -0.48 -4.85
N ASP A 40 -21.83 0.68 -4.20
CA ASP A 40 -21.00 1.83 -4.58
C ASP A 40 -19.54 1.62 -4.17
N ILE A 41 -18.68 1.42 -5.18
CA ILE A 41 -17.23 1.39 -5.03
C ILE A 41 -16.65 2.33 -6.09
N SER A 42 -16.16 3.49 -5.65
CA SER A 42 -15.56 4.52 -6.50
C SER A 42 -14.04 4.41 -6.49
N VAL A 43 -13.40 4.36 -7.65
CA VAL A 43 -11.93 4.26 -7.77
C VAL A 43 -11.36 5.61 -8.16
N VAL A 44 -10.41 6.09 -7.35
CA VAL A 44 -9.69 7.35 -7.59
C VAL A 44 -8.24 7.05 -7.93
N THR A 45 -7.66 7.87 -8.81
CA THR A 45 -6.28 7.71 -9.26
C THR A 45 -5.36 8.81 -8.73
N MET A 46 -4.12 8.45 -8.44
CA MET A 46 -3.01 9.36 -8.20
C MET A 46 -1.91 9.10 -9.23
N GLU A 47 -1.29 10.17 -9.70
CA GLU A 47 -0.22 10.09 -10.70
C GLU A 47 1.12 9.84 -10.02
N LEU A 48 1.82 8.77 -10.42
CA LEU A 48 3.19 8.54 -9.96
C LEU A 48 4.14 9.53 -10.64
N PRO A 49 4.90 10.33 -9.88
CA PRO A 49 5.85 11.30 -10.44
C PRO A 49 7.14 10.61 -10.92
N LEU A 50 7.02 9.63 -11.83
CA LEU A 50 8.14 8.81 -12.33
C LEU A 50 9.23 9.66 -12.99
N LYS A 51 8.83 10.69 -13.73
CA LYS A 51 9.76 11.62 -14.41
C LYS A 51 10.65 12.37 -13.41
N GLU A 52 10.12 12.72 -12.25
CA GLU A 52 10.83 13.49 -11.22
C GLU A 52 11.94 12.65 -10.55
N VAL A 53 11.82 11.32 -10.58
CA VAL A 53 12.82 10.38 -10.06
C VAL A 53 13.67 9.74 -11.17
N GLY A 54 13.52 10.19 -12.42
CA GLY A 54 14.26 9.67 -13.57
C GLY A 54 13.86 8.26 -14.01
N LEU A 55 12.64 7.83 -13.71
CA LEU A 55 12.09 6.56 -14.21
C LEU A 55 11.27 6.75 -15.49
N PRO A 56 11.34 5.80 -16.43
CA PRO A 56 10.47 5.78 -17.60
C PRO A 56 8.98 5.74 -17.25
N GLU A 57 8.12 6.34 -18.08
CA GLU A 57 6.67 6.39 -17.83
C GLU A 57 5.99 5.02 -17.77
N HIS A 58 6.59 3.98 -18.36
CA HIS A 58 6.08 2.61 -18.31
C HIS A 58 6.42 1.88 -17.00
N CYS A 59 7.26 2.45 -16.13
CA CYS A 59 7.65 1.89 -14.84
C CYS A 59 6.62 2.13 -13.72
N GLN A 60 5.34 1.88 -14.02
CA GLN A 60 4.19 2.20 -13.15
C GLN A 60 3.90 1.13 -12.09
N SER A 61 4.58 -0.01 -12.15
CA SER A 61 4.40 -1.14 -11.24
C SER A 61 5.71 -1.52 -10.58
N PHE A 62 5.64 -1.90 -9.30
CA PHE A 62 6.79 -2.47 -8.61
C PHE A 62 7.35 -3.70 -9.34
N GLN A 63 6.50 -4.47 -10.02
CA GLN A 63 6.90 -5.67 -10.75
C GLN A 63 7.77 -5.38 -11.99
N SER A 64 7.76 -4.15 -12.51
CA SER A 64 8.62 -3.77 -13.64
C SER A 64 10.01 -3.28 -13.20
N MET A 65 10.30 -3.29 -11.89
CA MET A 65 11.61 -2.89 -11.38
C MET A 65 12.59 -4.07 -11.53
N THR A 66 13.64 -3.87 -12.32
CA THR A 66 14.65 -4.91 -12.61
C THR A 66 15.96 -4.73 -11.85
N SER A 67 16.12 -3.60 -11.14
CA SER A 67 17.33 -3.28 -10.37
C SER A 67 16.99 -2.61 -9.04
N LEU A 68 17.94 -2.66 -8.10
CA LEU A 68 17.80 -1.98 -6.80
C LEU A 68 17.69 -0.46 -6.96
N ASP A 69 18.43 0.13 -7.89
CA ASP A 69 18.34 1.58 -8.20
C ASP A 69 16.94 1.96 -8.68
N MET A 70 16.36 1.18 -9.61
CA MET A 70 14.99 1.42 -10.08
C MET A 70 13.98 1.27 -8.93
N MET A 71 14.15 0.25 -8.09
CA MET A 71 13.29 0.03 -6.93
C MET A 71 13.35 1.21 -5.95
N GLN A 72 14.54 1.75 -5.68
CA GLN A 72 14.71 2.93 -4.82
C GLN A 72 14.04 4.16 -5.41
N LYS A 73 14.24 4.44 -6.70
CA LYS A 73 13.57 5.55 -7.40
C LYS A 73 12.05 5.40 -7.40
N TYR A 74 11.54 4.18 -7.59
CA TYR A 74 10.10 3.92 -7.54
C TYR A 74 9.54 4.21 -6.15
N LEU A 75 10.21 3.77 -5.08
CA LEU A 75 9.82 4.08 -3.71
C LEU A 75 9.87 5.59 -3.41
N MET A 76 10.82 6.33 -3.99
CA MET A 76 10.85 7.80 -3.91
C MET A 76 9.61 8.40 -4.59
N ALA A 77 9.26 7.96 -5.80
CA ALA A 77 8.06 8.45 -6.49
C ALA A 77 6.77 8.16 -5.70
N VAL A 78 6.68 6.97 -5.08
CA VAL A 78 5.55 6.61 -4.21
C VAL A 78 5.47 7.51 -2.97
N ARG A 79 6.60 7.92 -2.39
CA ARG A 79 6.63 8.85 -1.24
C ARG A 79 6.20 10.27 -1.61
N MET A 80 6.41 10.68 -2.86
CA MET A 80 6.00 11.99 -3.38
C MET A 80 4.49 12.09 -3.67
N LEU A 81 3.73 11.00 -3.44
CA LEU A 81 2.26 11.01 -3.52
C LEU A 81 1.61 11.68 -2.30
N ASP A 82 2.37 12.01 -1.26
CA ASP A 82 1.88 12.61 -0.01
C ASP A 82 0.97 13.82 -0.23
N LYS A 83 1.36 14.75 -1.10
CA LYS A 83 0.58 15.96 -1.42
C LYS A 83 -0.71 15.66 -2.15
N GLN A 84 -0.68 14.73 -3.11
CA GLN A 84 -1.89 14.29 -3.81
C GLN A 84 -2.84 13.59 -2.84
N PHE A 85 -2.30 12.71 -2.00
CA PHE A 85 -3.06 12.01 -0.97
C PHE A 85 -3.68 12.99 0.03
N GLU A 86 -2.93 13.96 0.54
CA GLU A 86 -3.40 15.00 1.46
C GLU A 86 -4.56 15.82 0.85
N LYS A 87 -4.46 16.17 -0.44
CA LYS A 87 -5.56 16.83 -1.16
C LYS A 87 -6.81 15.95 -1.20
N LEU A 88 -6.67 14.66 -1.48
CA LEU A 88 -7.80 13.72 -1.53
C LEU A 88 -8.42 13.51 -0.15
N ILE A 89 -7.62 13.43 0.92
CA ILE A 89 -8.15 13.35 2.29
C ILE A 89 -8.98 14.60 2.62
N LYS A 90 -8.53 15.79 2.24
CA LYS A 90 -9.27 17.04 2.42
C LYS A 90 -10.57 17.09 1.61
N GLU A 91 -10.58 16.52 0.42
CA GLU A 91 -11.75 16.51 -0.47
C GLU A 91 -12.80 15.48 -0.05
N PHE A 92 -12.37 14.27 0.30
CA PHE A 92 -13.27 13.16 0.64
C PHE A 92 -13.67 13.12 2.12
N CYS A 93 -12.92 13.78 3.01
CA CYS A 93 -13.12 13.77 4.46
C CYS A 93 -13.39 12.36 5.02
N PRO A 94 -12.53 11.35 4.75
CA PRO A 94 -12.80 9.97 5.14
C PRO A 94 -12.72 9.78 6.66
N ASN A 95 -13.46 8.83 7.21
CA ASN A 95 -13.42 8.52 8.64
C ASN A 95 -12.18 7.70 9.05
N CYS A 96 -11.51 7.05 8.10
CA CYS A 96 -10.36 6.18 8.34
C CYS A 96 -9.53 6.04 7.06
N VAL A 97 -8.22 5.92 7.21
CA VAL A 97 -7.30 5.48 6.15
C VAL A 97 -6.94 4.03 6.38
N ILE A 98 -6.93 3.22 5.33
CA ILE A 98 -6.25 1.92 5.35
C ILE A 98 -5.19 1.95 4.27
N SER A 99 -3.95 1.67 4.64
CA SER A 99 -2.84 1.71 3.70
C SER A 99 -1.83 0.60 3.95
N ASP A 100 -1.05 0.31 2.92
CA ASP A 100 -0.03 -0.72 2.96
C ASP A 100 1.09 -0.36 3.96
N VAL A 101 1.75 -1.38 4.51
CA VAL A 101 2.92 -1.21 5.38
C VAL A 101 4.06 -0.43 4.69
N PHE A 102 4.19 -0.53 3.36
CA PHE A 102 5.18 0.21 2.57
C PHE A 102 4.85 1.70 2.39
N LEU A 103 3.72 2.17 2.90
CA LEU A 103 3.27 3.56 2.83
C LEU A 103 3.19 4.23 4.22
N PRO A 104 4.25 4.21 5.04
CA PRO A 104 4.20 4.74 6.41
C PRO A 104 3.84 6.23 6.46
N TRP A 105 4.22 7.00 5.43
CA TRP A 105 3.93 8.44 5.31
C TRP A 105 2.42 8.77 5.28
N THR A 106 1.56 7.80 4.94
CA THR A 106 0.11 7.99 5.01
C THR A 106 -0.38 8.19 6.45
N ASN A 107 0.38 7.75 7.44
CA ASN A 107 0.12 8.02 8.86
C ASN A 107 0.26 9.50 9.18
N ASP A 108 1.35 10.11 8.70
CA ASP A 108 1.64 11.52 8.96
C ASP A 108 0.54 12.41 8.37
N VAL A 109 0.03 12.05 7.18
CA VAL A 109 -1.14 12.72 6.60
C VAL A 109 -2.40 12.45 7.42
N ALA A 110 -2.73 11.20 7.76
CA ALA A 110 -3.93 10.86 8.53
C ALA A 110 -4.00 11.60 9.89
N VAL A 111 -2.87 11.69 10.60
CA VAL A 111 -2.76 12.39 11.88
C VAL A 111 -3.05 13.90 11.75
N LYS A 112 -2.60 14.55 10.67
CA LYS A 112 -2.90 15.99 10.42
C LYS A 112 -4.40 16.28 10.36
N PHE A 113 -5.20 15.32 9.90
CA PHE A 113 -6.67 15.45 9.81
C PHE A 113 -7.40 14.80 10.99
N GLY A 114 -6.68 14.28 11.99
CA GLY A 114 -7.28 13.67 13.17
C GLY A 114 -8.02 12.36 12.88
N ILE A 115 -7.67 11.64 11.81
CA ILE A 115 -8.32 10.39 11.42
C ILE A 115 -7.40 9.18 11.67
N PRO A 116 -7.95 8.02 12.07
CA PRO A 116 -7.15 6.82 12.28
C PRO A 116 -6.59 6.27 10.97
N ARG A 117 -5.39 5.67 11.07
CA ARG A 117 -4.80 4.82 10.03
C ARG A 117 -4.75 3.37 10.48
N LEU A 118 -5.29 2.47 9.67
CA LEU A 118 -5.11 1.02 9.80
C LEU A 118 -4.04 0.54 8.82
N VAL A 119 -3.08 -0.23 9.32
CA VAL A 119 -2.02 -0.82 8.48
C VAL A 119 -2.51 -2.15 7.93
N PHE A 120 -2.39 -2.32 6.61
CA PHE A 120 -2.67 -3.60 5.97
C PHE A 120 -1.35 -4.32 5.64
N HIS A 121 -1.18 -5.51 6.21
CA HIS A 121 -0.13 -6.44 5.86
C HIS A 121 -0.72 -7.55 4.98
N VAL A 122 -0.06 -7.86 3.87
CA VAL A 122 -0.49 -8.95 2.96
C VAL A 122 -0.07 -10.33 3.50
N THR A 123 0.71 -10.37 4.57
CA THR A 123 1.30 -11.60 5.13
C THR A 123 0.56 -12.09 6.38
N SER A 124 0.94 -13.29 6.85
CA SER A 124 0.35 -13.92 8.03
C SER A 124 0.84 -13.31 9.35
N HIS A 125 0.06 -13.51 10.42
CA HIS A 125 0.48 -13.15 11.78
C HIS A 125 1.78 -13.85 12.21
N PHE A 126 1.96 -15.11 11.82
CA PHE A 126 3.19 -15.85 12.09
C PHE A 126 4.40 -15.18 11.44
N SER A 127 4.30 -14.83 10.14
CA SER A 127 5.38 -14.17 9.41
C SER A 127 5.72 -12.80 10.02
N MET A 128 4.71 -12.04 10.46
CA MET A 128 4.93 -10.78 11.18
C MET A 128 5.65 -10.99 12.50
N GLY A 129 5.22 -11.96 13.31
CA GLY A 129 5.86 -12.29 14.58
C GLY A 129 7.30 -12.75 14.39
N ALA A 130 7.55 -13.64 13.43
CA ALA A 130 8.88 -14.13 13.10
C ALA A 130 9.81 -13.00 12.64
N LEU A 131 9.32 -12.10 11.77
CA LEU A 131 10.07 -10.94 11.32
C LEU A 131 10.44 -10.03 12.49
N GLU A 132 9.49 -9.74 13.37
CA GLU A 132 9.71 -8.84 14.50
C GLU A 132 10.65 -9.44 15.55
N CYS A 133 10.49 -10.73 15.87
CA CYS A 133 11.43 -11.45 16.74
C CYS A 133 12.84 -11.45 16.15
N THR A 134 12.98 -11.69 14.85
CA THR A 134 14.28 -11.67 14.18
C THR A 134 14.92 -10.28 14.24
N ARG A 135 14.13 -9.21 14.08
CA ARG A 135 14.58 -7.82 14.16
C ARG A 135 15.04 -7.43 15.57
N LEU A 136 14.28 -7.83 16.60
CA LEU A 136 14.53 -7.48 17.99
C LEU A 136 15.66 -8.30 18.62
N TYR A 137 15.60 -9.62 18.49
CA TYR A 137 16.52 -10.54 19.17
C TYR A 137 17.75 -10.90 18.34
N LYS A 138 17.72 -10.61 17.03
CA LYS A 138 18.83 -10.83 16.09
C LYS A 138 19.51 -12.20 16.25
N PRO A 139 18.76 -13.32 16.31
CA PRO A 139 19.34 -14.62 16.59
C PRO A 139 20.38 -15.06 15.54
N HIS A 140 20.26 -14.55 14.32
CA HIS A 140 21.19 -14.77 13.20
C HIS A 140 22.56 -14.07 13.36
N VAL A 141 22.78 -13.21 14.36
CA VAL A 141 24.06 -12.49 14.49
C VAL A 141 25.17 -13.37 15.06
N ASN A 142 24.83 -14.40 15.83
CA ASN A 142 25.81 -15.25 16.51
C ASN A 142 26.10 -16.57 15.78
N VAL A 143 25.59 -16.74 14.56
CA VAL A 143 25.90 -17.93 13.75
C VAL A 143 27.06 -17.67 12.79
N SER A 144 27.82 -18.73 12.53
CA SER A 144 29.03 -18.73 11.71
C SER A 144 28.78 -18.98 10.22
N SER A 145 27.58 -19.43 9.85
CA SER A 145 27.21 -19.68 8.45
C SER A 145 25.70 -19.59 8.20
N ASP A 146 25.32 -19.41 6.94
CA ASP A 146 23.91 -19.38 6.50
C ASP A 146 23.15 -20.70 6.73
N SER A 147 23.89 -21.81 6.94
CA SER A 147 23.33 -23.15 7.17
C SER A 147 23.23 -23.51 8.66
N GLU A 148 23.74 -22.67 9.55
CA GLU A 148 23.74 -22.95 10.99
C GLU A 148 22.37 -22.56 11.62
N PRO A 149 21.72 -23.48 12.36
CA PRO A 149 20.47 -23.17 13.05
C PRO A 149 20.68 -22.09 14.13
N PHE A 150 19.81 -21.09 14.16
CA PHE A 150 19.84 -19.97 15.13
C PHE A 150 18.62 -19.93 16.06
N VAL A 151 17.75 -20.94 15.98
CA VAL A 151 16.55 -21.07 16.83
C VAL A 151 16.77 -22.28 17.72
N ASN A 152 16.90 -22.05 19.03
CA ASN A 152 17.04 -23.10 20.05
C ASN A 152 15.68 -23.67 20.45
#